data_AF-A9E6E8-F1
#
_entry.id   AF-A9E6E8-F1
#
_cell.length_a   1.000
_cell.length_b   1.000
_cell.length_c   1.000
_cell.angle_alpha   90.00
_cell.angle_beta   90.00
_cell.angle_gamma   90.00
#
_symmetry.space_group_name_H-M   'P 1'
#
loop_
_entity.id
_entity.type
_entity.pdbx_description
1 polymer ?
#
loop_
_entity_poly.entity_id
_entity_poly.type
_entity_poly.pdbx_seq_one_letter_code
_entity_poly.pdbx_strand_id
1 'polypeptide(L)'
;MERLPSTTTKTSTSSEYNRSYEEEERYLRAKKKVDKLKGFYGHLASYIIINVFILALIGFNLGKGESFWKFGHFSTAFFWGIGLAFHAAGVFGPDLFLGKSWEERKIKQYMSDNKRNWE
;
A
#
# COMPACT_ATOMS: atom_id res chain seq x y z
N MET A 1 -42.35 -13.22 -47.17
CA MET A 1 -41.05 -13.76 -46.72
C MET A 1 -40.36 -12.68 -45.91
N GLU A 2 -40.77 -12.50 -44.65
CA GLU A 2 -40.08 -11.59 -43.72
C GLU A 2 -38.83 -12.30 -43.20
N ARG A 3 -37.66 -11.78 -43.53
CA ARG A 3 -36.39 -12.31 -43.01
C ARG A 3 -36.16 -11.70 -41.63
N LEU A 4 -36.07 -12.56 -40.62
CA LEU A 4 -35.76 -12.20 -39.24
C LEU A 4 -34.34 -11.59 -39.15
N PRO A 5 -34.13 -10.49 -38.41
CA PRO A 5 -32.79 -9.93 -38.21
C PRO A 5 -32.00 -10.75 -37.17
N SER A 6 -30.75 -11.04 -37.50
CA SER A 6 -29.83 -11.91 -36.78
C SER A 6 -29.34 -11.31 -35.46
N THR A 7 -29.40 -12.12 -34.40
CA THR A 7 -28.88 -11.88 -33.05
C THR A 7 -27.35 -11.95 -33.01
N THR A 8 -26.64 -10.85 -33.29
CA THR A 8 -25.16 -10.84 -33.24
C THR A 8 -24.52 -9.60 -32.63
N THR A 9 -25.28 -8.59 -32.18
CA THR A 9 -24.70 -7.29 -31.75
C THR A 9 -24.45 -7.12 -30.24
N LYS A 10 -24.91 -8.03 -29.37
CA LYS A 10 -24.71 -7.90 -27.90
C LYS A 10 -23.38 -8.44 -27.37
N THR A 11 -22.70 -9.31 -28.12
CA THR A 11 -21.52 -10.04 -27.63
C THR A 11 -20.22 -9.22 -27.76
N SER A 12 -20.11 -8.36 -28.77
CA SER A 12 -18.91 -7.53 -29.00
C SER A 12 -18.77 -6.42 -27.96
N THR A 13 -19.83 -5.66 -27.72
CA THR A 13 -19.81 -4.53 -26.76
C THR A 13 -19.65 -4.97 -25.31
N SER A 14 -20.26 -6.10 -24.92
CA SER A 14 -20.12 -6.65 -23.57
C SER A 14 -18.73 -7.24 -23.31
N SER A 15 -18.10 -7.89 -24.29
CA SER A 15 -16.74 -8.41 -24.14
C SER A 15 -15.68 -7.30 -24.11
N GLU A 16 -15.83 -6.25 -24.94
CA GLU A 16 -14.96 -5.06 -24.90
C GLU A 16 -15.10 -4.30 -23.58
N TYR A 17 -16.32 -4.11 -23.08
CA TYR A 17 -16.58 -3.46 -21.79
C TYR A 17 -15.99 -4.24 -20.62
N ASN A 18 -16.15 -5.58 -20.59
CA ASN A 18 -15.54 -6.41 -19.55
C ASN A 18 -14.00 -6.32 -19.59
N ARG A 19 -13.41 -6.27 -20.79
CA ARG A 19 -11.96 -6.14 -20.95
C ARG A 19 -11.44 -4.79 -20.47
N SER A 20 -12.13 -3.70 -20.79
CA SER A 20 -11.74 -2.36 -20.31
C SER A 20 -11.87 -2.24 -18.79
N TYR A 21 -12.92 -2.84 -18.20
CA TYR A 21 -13.08 -2.90 -16.74
C TYR A 21 -11.99 -3.71 -16.06
N GLU A 22 -11.64 -4.89 -16.59
CA GLU A 22 -10.53 -5.69 -16.06
C GLU A 22 -9.19 -4.95 -16.12
N GLU A 23 -8.92 -4.25 -17.22
CA GLU A 23 -7.70 -3.45 -17.39
C GLU A 23 -7.63 -2.27 -16.42
N GLU A 24 -8.75 -1.53 -16.26
CA GLU A 24 -8.84 -0.42 -15.32
C GLU A 24 -8.69 -0.88 -13.87
N GLU A 25 -9.31 -2.01 -13.49
CA GLU A 25 -9.13 -2.60 -12.17
C GLU A 25 -7.68 -3.01 -11.90
N ARG A 26 -7.01 -3.67 -12.86
CA ARG A 26 -5.60 -4.05 -12.73
C ARG A 26 -4.72 -2.82 -12.56
N TYR A 27 -4.98 -1.77 -13.32
CA TYR A 27 -4.26 -0.51 -13.22
C TYR A 27 -4.48 0.17 -11.86
N LEU A 28 -5.72 0.27 -11.39
CA LEU A 28 -6.06 0.87 -10.09
C LEU A 28 -5.42 0.09 -8.93
N ARG A 29 -5.39 -1.24 -9.00
CA ARG A 29 -4.70 -2.09 -8.00
C ARG A 29 -3.20 -1.81 -7.99
N ALA A 30 -2.56 -1.80 -9.14
CA ALA A 30 -1.13 -1.48 -9.24
C ALA A 30 -0.82 -0.08 -8.70
N LYS A 31 -1.63 0.92 -9.06
CA LYS A 31 -1.49 2.31 -8.60
C LYS A 31 -1.63 2.42 -7.07
N LYS A 32 -2.66 1.81 -6.47
CA LYS A 32 -2.84 1.79 -5.01
C LYS A 32 -1.66 1.15 -4.29
N LYS A 33 -1.07 0.08 -4.85
CA LYS A 33 0.13 -0.54 -4.28
C LYS A 33 1.31 0.44 -4.30
N VAL A 34 1.56 1.09 -5.42
CA VAL A 34 2.64 2.08 -5.56
C VAL A 34 2.46 3.27 -4.61
N ASP A 35 1.25 3.80 -4.44
CA ASP A 35 1.00 4.93 -3.55
C ASP A 35 1.24 4.57 -2.08
N LYS A 36 0.79 3.39 -1.63
CA LYS A 36 1.10 2.89 -0.28
C LYS A 36 2.60 2.71 -0.07
N LEU A 37 3.28 2.18 -1.08
CA LEU A 37 4.71 1.96 -1.05
C LEU A 37 5.48 3.29 -0.95
N LYS A 38 5.09 4.29 -1.75
CA LYS A 38 5.66 5.65 -1.69
C LYS A 38 5.50 6.28 -0.30
N GLY A 39 4.33 6.15 0.32
CA GLY A 39 4.10 6.64 1.69
C GLY A 39 5.04 5.97 2.70
N PHE A 40 5.17 4.64 2.64
CA PHE A 40 6.10 3.90 3.49
C PHE A 40 7.57 4.31 3.28
N TYR A 41 8.02 4.40 2.02
CA TYR A 41 9.39 4.83 1.72
C TYR A 41 9.69 6.25 2.20
N GLY A 42 8.71 7.16 2.18
CA GLY A 42 8.84 8.49 2.77
C GLY A 42 9.11 8.45 4.27
N HIS A 43 8.34 7.64 5.01
CA HIS A 43 8.55 7.45 6.45
C HIS A 43 9.85 6.70 6.78
N LEU A 44 10.23 5.70 5.99
CA LEU A 44 11.50 4.99 6.14
C LEU A 44 12.70 5.90 5.86
N ALA A 45 12.63 6.71 4.79
CA ALA A 45 13.69 7.64 4.44
C ALA A 45 13.87 8.71 5.51
N SER A 46 12.78 9.31 6.01
CA SER A 46 12.86 10.29 7.10
C SER A 46 13.41 9.67 8.38
N TYR A 47 13.00 8.45 8.72
CA TYR A 47 13.57 7.69 9.84
C TYR A 47 15.08 7.52 9.69
N ILE A 48 15.57 7.04 8.54
CA ILE A 48 17.02 6.83 8.33
C ILE A 48 17.77 8.15 8.42
N ILE A 49 17.31 9.20 7.71
CA ILE A 49 17.99 10.50 7.67
C ILE A 49 18.09 11.12 9.07
N ILE A 50 16.98 11.15 9.82
CA ILE A 50 16.94 11.75 11.16
C ILE A 50 17.82 10.95 12.13
N ASN A 51 17.74 9.61 12.11
CA ASN A 51 18.56 8.78 13.01
C ASN A 51 20.05 8.91 12.69
N VAL A 52 20.44 8.91 11.41
CA VAL A 52 21.83 9.12 11.00
C VAL A 52 22.30 10.52 11.41
N PHE A 53 21.47 11.55 11.22
CA PHE A 53 21.78 12.92 11.64
C PHE A 53 21.99 13.02 13.16
N ILE A 54 21.12 12.41 13.97
CA ILE A 54 21.25 12.37 15.43
C ILE A 54 22.53 11.63 15.84
N LEU A 55 22.80 10.45 15.26
CA LEU A 55 24.02 9.68 15.54
C LEU A 55 25.29 10.44 15.14
N ALA A 56 25.26 11.15 14.01
CA ALA A 56 26.35 12.00 13.57
C ALA A 56 26.58 13.17 14.54
N LEU A 57 25.52 13.85 14.98
CA LEU A 57 25.62 14.94 15.96
C LEU A 57 26.21 14.46 17.29
N ILE A 58 25.78 13.30 17.79
CA ILE A 58 26.36 12.67 19.00
C ILE A 58 27.83 12.31 18.74
N GLY A 59 28.15 11.79 17.54
CA GLY A 59 29.50 11.60 16.97
C GLY A 59 30.41 12.78 17.15
N PHE A 60 29.98 13.92 16.63
CA PHE A 60 30.76 15.15 16.62
C PHE A 60 30.79 15.86 17.98
N ASN A 61 29.76 15.70 18.82
CA ASN A 61 29.69 16.33 20.15
C ASN A 61 30.33 15.50 21.27
N LEU A 62 30.88 14.32 21.00
CA LEU A 62 31.44 13.50 22.06
C LEU A 62 32.75 14.10 22.62
N GLY A 63 32.61 14.88 23.69
CA GLY A 63 33.73 15.30 24.53
C GLY A 63 34.32 14.11 25.30
N LYS A 64 35.64 14.17 25.58
CA LYS A 64 36.37 13.14 26.33
C LYS A 64 35.64 12.79 27.63
N GLY A 65 35.01 11.62 27.69
CA GLY A 65 34.40 11.06 28.91
C GLY A 65 32.88 10.88 28.87
N GLU A 66 32.16 11.35 27.85
CA GLU A 66 30.74 11.03 27.69
C GLU A 66 30.53 9.67 27.00
N SER A 67 29.64 8.85 27.58
CA SER A 67 29.32 7.54 27.01
C SER A 67 28.43 7.70 25.77
N PHE A 68 28.97 7.35 24.60
CA PHE A 68 28.26 7.32 23.31
C PHE A 68 27.03 6.41 23.32
N TRP A 69 27.02 5.43 24.22
CA TRP A 69 26.06 4.33 24.31
C TRP A 69 25.01 4.55 25.41
N LYS A 70 24.48 5.77 25.56
CA LYS A 70 23.29 5.94 26.43
C LYS A 70 22.07 5.37 25.72
N PHE A 71 21.42 4.39 26.35
CA PHE A 71 20.20 3.75 25.87
C PHE A 71 19.10 4.76 25.49
N GLY A 72 19.07 5.93 26.15
CA GLY A 72 18.16 7.03 25.83
C GLY A 72 18.32 7.62 24.41
N HIS A 73 19.49 7.51 23.78
CA HIS A 73 19.66 7.96 22.38
C HIS A 73 19.00 7.00 21.39
N PHE A 74 18.92 5.72 21.75
CA PHE A 74 18.32 4.67 20.93
C PHE A 74 16.84 4.42 21.24
N SER A 75 16.35 4.83 22.42
CA SER A 75 14.94 4.62 22.78
C SER A 75 13.99 5.30 21.81
N THR A 76 14.27 6.53 21.39
CA THR A 76 13.45 7.25 20.39
C THR A 76 13.44 6.50 19.05
N ALA A 77 14.60 6.08 18.57
CA ALA A 77 14.73 5.27 17.36
C ALA A 77 14.00 3.93 17.48
N PHE A 78 14.03 3.30 18.65
CA PHE A 78 13.41 2.02 18.93
C PHE A 78 11.88 2.12 18.91
N PHE A 79 11.28 3.06 19.65
CA PHE A 79 9.84 3.26 19.66
C PHE A 79 9.30 3.70 18.29
N TRP A 80 10.01 4.59 17.59
CA TRP A 80 9.67 4.95 16.21
C TRP A 80 9.82 3.76 15.25
N GLY A 81 10.83 2.92 15.45
CA GLY A 81 11.06 1.69 14.68
C GLY A 81 9.89 0.72 14.80
N ILE A 82 9.28 0.60 16.00
CA ILE A 82 8.07 -0.21 16.20
C ILE A 82 6.91 0.35 15.37
N GLY A 83 6.67 1.67 15.41
CA GLY A 83 5.63 2.30 14.59
C GLY A 83 5.85 2.10 13.09
N LEU A 84 7.11 2.20 12.64
CA LEU A 84 7.50 1.93 11.26
C LEU A 84 7.29 0.46 10.87
N ALA A 85 7.57 -0.49 11.78
CA ALA A 85 7.33 -1.91 11.55
C ALA A 85 5.83 -2.23 11.42
N PHE A 86 4.97 -1.60 12.23
CA PHE A 86 3.51 -1.72 12.04
C PHE A 86 3.05 -1.10 10.72
N HIS A 87 3.63 0.03 10.31
CA HIS A 87 3.32 0.63 9.00
C HIS A 87 3.76 -0.30 7.86
N ALA A 88 4.95 -0.89 7.96
CA ALA A 88 5.44 -1.91 7.03
C ALA A 88 4.49 -3.12 6.98
N ALA A 89 4.07 -3.63 8.14
CA ALA A 89 3.13 -4.74 8.22
C ALA A 89 1.76 -4.39 7.61
N GLY A 90 1.30 -3.14 7.72
CA GLY A 90 0.08 -2.69 7.04
C GLY A 90 0.21 -2.57 5.52
N VAL A 91 1.39 -2.19 5.03
CA VAL A 91 1.66 -2.00 3.59
C VAL A 91 1.99 -3.33 2.89
N PHE A 92 2.82 -4.18 3.50
CA PHE A 92 3.29 -5.45 2.95
C PHE A 92 2.53 -6.67 3.49
N GLY A 93 1.93 -6.59 4.68
CA GLY A 93 1.24 -7.73 5.30
C GLY A 93 0.05 -8.28 4.52
N PRO A 94 -0.79 -7.46 3.86
CA PRO A 94 -1.84 -8.00 2.98
C PRO A 94 -1.28 -8.85 1.83
N ASP A 95 -0.12 -8.47 1.30
CA ASP A 95 0.54 -9.14 0.17
C ASP A 95 1.31 -10.40 0.62
N LEU A 96 1.94 -10.36 1.80
CA LEU A 96 2.77 -11.46 2.34
C LEU A 96 1.99 -12.49 3.19
N PHE A 97 1.01 -12.05 4.00
CA PHE A 97 0.32 -12.92 4.98
C PHE A 97 -1.13 -13.25 4.62
N LEU A 98 -1.87 -12.35 3.95
CA LEU A 98 -3.32 -12.51 3.76
C LEU A 98 -3.72 -13.04 2.37
N GLY A 99 -2.83 -12.94 1.38
CA GLY A 99 -2.97 -13.56 0.05
C GLY A 99 -4.17 -13.07 -0.77
N LYS A 100 -4.27 -13.55 -2.01
CA LYS A 100 -5.34 -13.18 -2.97
C LYS A 100 -6.76 -13.33 -2.42
N SER A 101 -6.97 -14.26 -1.47
CA SER A 101 -8.28 -14.54 -0.88
C SER A 101 -8.83 -13.40 -0.01
N TRP A 102 -7.95 -12.58 0.60
CA TRP A 102 -8.37 -11.40 1.34
C TRP A 102 -8.69 -10.24 0.40
N GLU A 103 -7.88 -10.06 -0.66
CA GLU A 103 -8.12 -9.06 -1.71
C GLU A 103 -9.47 -9.29 -2.39
N GLU A 104 -9.79 -10.53 -2.78
CA GLU A 104 -11.08 -10.90 -3.37
C GLU A 104 -12.26 -10.62 -2.44
N ARG A 105 -12.12 -10.91 -1.14
CA ARG A 105 -13.16 -10.60 -0.15
C ARG A 105 -13.40 -9.11 -0.01
N LYS A 106 -12.34 -8.29 -0.03
CA LYS A 106 -12.47 -6.84 0.05
C LYS A 106 -13.10 -6.25 -1.21
N ILE A 107 -12.71 -6.72 -2.39
CA ILE A 107 -13.32 -6.30 -3.66
C ILE A 107 -14.80 -6.65 -3.69
N LYS A 108 -15.16 -7.89 -3.30
CA LYS A 108 -16.56 -8.32 -3.23
C LYS A 108 -17.37 -7.48 -2.24
N GLN A 109 -16.77 -7.09 -1.11
CA GLN A 109 -17.40 -6.20 -0.13
C GLN A 109 -17.63 -4.78 -0.68
N TYR A 110 -16.64 -4.20 -1.38
CA TYR A 110 -16.81 -2.90 -2.03
C TYR A 110 -17.87 -2.93 -3.14
N MET A 111 -17.94 -4.01 -3.91
CA MET A 111 -18.94 -4.19 -4.97
C MET A 111 -20.36 -4.28 -4.38
N SER A 112 -20.53 -4.97 -3.25
CA SER A 112 -21.81 -5.05 -2.55
C SER A 112 -22.21 -3.75 -1.87
N ASP A 113 -21.26 -3.02 -1.27
CA ASP A 113 -21.53 -1.75 -0.59
C ASP A 113 -21.89 -0.63 -1.58
N ASN A 114 -21.30 -0.62 -2.79
CA ASN A 114 -21.71 0.32 -3.83
C ASN A 114 -23.14 0.01 -4.32
N LYS A 115 -23.51 -1.26 -4.45
CA LYS A 115 -24.87 -1.64 -4.87
C LYS A 115 -25.94 -1.23 -3.86
N ARG A 116 -25.62 -1.20 -2.57
CA ARG A 116 -26.55 -0.89 -1.47
C ARG A 116 -26.74 0.62 -1.18
N ASN A 117 -25.92 1.48 -1.79
CA ASN A 117 -26.05 2.95 -1.68
C ASN A 117 -26.82 3.57 -2.86
N TRP A 118 -27.22 2.76 -3.85
CA TRP A 118 -28.03 3.17 -5.00
C TRP A 118 -29.47 2.66 -4.93
N GLU A 119 -29.90 2.17 -3.76
CA GLU A 119 -31.28 1.75 -3.44
C GLU A 119 -31.88 2.65 -2.35
#